data_AF-A0A316X684-F1
#
_entry.id   AF-A0A316X684-F1
#
_cell.length_a   1.000
_cell.length_b   1.000
_cell.length_c   1.000
_cell.angle_alpha   90.00
_cell.angle_beta   90.00
_cell.angle_gamma   90.00
#
_symmetry.space_group_name_H-M   'P 1'
#
loop_
_entity.id
_entity.type
_entity.pdbx_description
1 polymer ?
#
loop_
_entity_poly.entity_id
_entity_poly.type
_entity_poly.pdbx_seq_one_letter_code
_entity_poly.pdbx_strand_id
1 'polypeptide(L)'
;MEELIYQKIQEYDSKMENFKISFTDHTLSIDDLISLYRFRNEIARTEDVKKLTQKIHDDFCLIKQQCHENIKFVIARYDGIARMFFFSEDYSKIFSDHQF
;
A
#
# COMPACT_ATOMS: atom_id res chain seq x y z
N MET A 1 14.43 11.61 0.49
CA MET A 1 13.15 10.91 0.80
C MET A 1 12.58 10.28 -0.46
N GLU A 2 12.47 11.01 -1.57
CA GLU A 2 11.99 10.47 -2.85
C GLU A 2 12.85 9.33 -3.41
N GLU A 3 14.18 9.46 -3.40
CA GLU A 3 15.09 8.38 -3.82
C GLU A 3 14.93 7.10 -2.99
N LEU A 4 14.75 7.23 -1.67
CA LEU A 4 14.51 6.08 -0.78
C LEU A 4 13.19 5.38 -1.13
N ILE A 5 12.12 6.14 -1.37
CA ILE A 5 10.81 5.60 -1.75
C ILE A 5 10.91 4.90 -3.11
N TYR A 6 11.62 5.50 -4.06
CA TYR A 6 11.87 4.89 -5.37
C TYR A 6 12.59 3.55 -5.24
N GLN A 7 13.70 3.53 -4.48
CA GLN A 7 14.46 2.30 -4.22
C GLN A 7 13.59 1.23 -3.54
N LYS A 8 12.81 1.59 -2.52
CA LYS A 8 11.91 0.66 -1.82
C LYS A 8 10.85 0.06 -2.72
N ILE A 9 10.27 0.84 -3.64
CA ILE A 9 9.31 0.34 -4.62
C ILE A 9 9.99 -0.63 -5.60
N GLN A 10 11.20 -0.31 -6.05
CA GLN A 10 11.96 -1.17 -6.96
C GLN A 10 12.42 -2.48 -6.28
N GLU A 11 12.78 -2.45 -5.00
CA GLU A 11 13.06 -3.64 -4.19
C GLU A 11 11.82 -4.52 -4.01
N TYR A 12 10.65 -3.89 -3.86
CA TYR A 12 9.38 -4.59 -3.67
C TYR A 12 8.83 -5.19 -4.97
N ASP A 13 8.92 -4.45 -6.09
CA ASP A 13 8.52 -4.90 -7.41
C ASP A 13 9.59 -4.53 -8.44
N SER A 14 10.52 -5.46 -8.66
CA SER A 14 11.64 -5.29 -9.58
C SER A 14 11.23 -5.17 -11.06
N LYS A 15 9.98 -5.49 -11.40
CA LYS A 15 9.46 -5.35 -12.78
C LYS A 15 8.99 -3.92 -13.07
N MET A 16 8.80 -3.10 -12.04
CA MET A 16 8.35 -1.73 -12.17
C MET A 16 9.58 -0.84 -12.45
N GLU A 17 10.04 -0.79 -13.69
CA GLU A 17 11.17 0.05 -14.12
C GLU A 17 10.69 1.42 -14.62
N ASN A 18 11.47 2.48 -14.45
CA ASN A 18 11.16 3.82 -15.00
C ASN A 18 9.77 4.39 -14.60
N PHE A 19 9.27 4.04 -13.42
CA PHE A 19 7.99 4.54 -12.92
C PHE A 19 8.09 6.00 -12.46
N LYS A 20 6.97 6.72 -12.55
CA LYS A 20 6.84 8.07 -11.99
C LYS A 20 6.07 8.02 -10.68
N ILE A 21 6.60 8.67 -9.65
CA ILE A 21 5.96 8.75 -8.34
C ILE A 21 5.22 10.08 -8.24
N SER A 22 3.96 10.03 -7.79
CA SER A 22 3.26 11.19 -7.25
C SER A 22 3.28 11.12 -5.74
N PHE A 23 3.91 12.12 -5.14
CA PHE A 23 3.92 12.35 -3.71
C PHE A 23 2.67 13.11 -3.29
N THR A 24 2.28 12.87 -2.05
CA THR A 24 1.16 13.54 -1.38
C THR A 24 1.61 13.84 0.05
N ASP A 25 1.30 15.04 0.52
CA ASP A 25 1.54 15.42 1.92
C ASP A 25 0.43 14.90 2.84
N HIS A 26 -0.63 14.32 2.26
CA HIS A 26 -1.72 13.71 3.01
C HIS A 26 -1.32 12.34 3.54
N THR A 27 -1.65 12.11 4.80
CA THR A 27 -1.67 10.78 5.41
C THR A 27 -3.08 10.21 5.41
N LEU A 28 -3.19 8.89 5.55
CA LEU A 28 -4.47 8.21 5.70
C LEU A 28 -4.55 7.59 7.10
N SER A 29 -5.74 7.65 7.69
CA SER A 29 -6.05 6.94 8.93
C SER A 29 -5.92 5.44 8.71
N ILE A 30 -5.15 4.77 9.56
CA ILE A 30 -5.02 3.31 9.50
C ILE A 30 -6.37 2.63 9.80
N ASP A 31 -7.22 3.23 10.65
CA ASP A 31 -8.53 2.67 10.98
C ASP A 31 -9.52 2.71 9.82
N ASP A 32 -9.44 3.76 9.00
CA ASP A 32 -10.23 3.85 7.78
C ASP A 32 -9.78 2.79 6.78
N LEU A 33 -8.47 2.55 6.68
CA LEU A 33 -7.90 1.53 5.80
C LEU A 33 -8.23 0.11 6.26
N ILE A 34 -8.12 -0.20 7.55
CA ILE A 34 -8.56 -1.48 8.11
C ILE A 34 -10.04 -1.72 7.77
N SER A 35 -10.89 -0.72 8.02
CA SER A 35 -12.32 -0.82 7.73
C SER A 35 -12.60 -1.02 6.23
N LEU A 36 -11.89 -0.30 5.37
CA LEU A 36 -11.99 -0.41 3.92
C LEU A 36 -11.61 -1.81 3.42
N TYR A 37 -10.47 -2.35 3.89
CA TYR A 37 -9.99 -3.64 3.41
C TYR A 37 -10.77 -4.83 3.99
N ARG A 38 -11.33 -4.70 5.19
CA ARG A 38 -12.34 -5.63 5.69
C ARG A 38 -13.56 -5.67 4.77
N PHE A 39 -14.10 -4.51 4.43
CA PHE A 39 -15.25 -4.41 3.52
C PHE A 39 -14.93 -4.97 2.12
N ARG A 40 -13.76 -4.63 1.56
CA ARG A 40 -13.30 -5.16 0.26
C ARG A 40 -13.18 -6.69 0.28
N ASN A 41 -12.73 -7.26 1.39
CA ASN A 41 -12.66 -8.71 1.56
C ASN A 41 -14.04 -9.36 1.54
N GLU A 42 -15.01 -8.77 2.25
CA GLU A 42 -16.39 -9.27 2.32
C GLU A 42 -17.08 -9.29 0.95
N ILE A 43 -16.80 -8.30 0.10
CA ILE A 43 -17.40 -8.20 -1.24
C ILE A 43 -16.55 -8.86 -2.35
N ALA A 44 -15.41 -9.48 -2.01
CA ALA A 44 -14.51 -10.10 -2.98
C ALA A 44 -15.20 -11.30 -3.65
N ARG A 45 -15.22 -11.30 -5.00
CA ARG A 45 -15.90 -12.34 -5.79
C ARG A 45 -15.06 -13.59 -6.05
N THR A 46 -13.76 -13.51 -5.80
CA THR A 46 -12.79 -14.57 -6.10
C THR A 46 -11.89 -14.79 -4.90
N GLU A 47 -11.46 -16.03 -4.69
CA GLU A 47 -10.56 -16.35 -3.57
C GLU A 47 -9.21 -15.66 -3.63
N ASP A 48 -8.68 -15.38 -4.83
CA ASP A 48 -7.41 -14.67 -4.96
C ASP A 48 -7.52 -13.23 -4.45
N VAL A 49 -8.57 -12.51 -4.86
CA VAL A 49 -8.88 -11.16 -4.35
C VAL A 49 -9.17 -11.20 -2.85
N LYS A 50 -9.84 -12.24 -2.34
CA LYS A 50 -10.09 -12.40 -0.91
C LYS A 50 -8.80 -12.57 -0.13
N LYS A 51 -7.91 -13.47 -0.55
CA LYS A 51 -6.58 -13.64 0.09
C LYS A 51 -5.75 -12.36 0.06
N LEU A 52 -5.76 -11.65 -1.08
CA LEU A 52 -5.02 -10.40 -1.22
C LEU A 52 -5.55 -9.31 -0.28
N THR A 53 -6.86 -9.08 -0.27
CA THR A 53 -7.49 -8.07 0.59
C THR A 53 -7.35 -8.40 2.07
N GLN A 54 -7.41 -9.68 2.44
CA GLN A 54 -7.14 -10.13 3.82
C GLN A 54 -5.71 -9.84 4.22
N LYS A 55 -4.73 -10.17 3.37
CA LYS A 55 -3.32 -9.90 3.64
C LYS A 55 -3.08 -8.40 3.88
N ILE A 56 -3.65 -7.55 3.02
CA ILE A 56 -3.51 -6.09 3.16
C ILE A 56 -4.17 -5.60 4.46
N HIS A 57 -5.36 -6.10 4.79
CA HIS A 57 -6.02 -5.82 6.07
C HIS A 57 -5.12 -6.17 7.27
N ASP A 58 -4.52 -7.36 7.24
CA ASP A 58 -3.67 -7.83 8.33
C ASP A 58 -2.37 -7.01 8.45
N ASP A 59 -1.79 -6.61 7.32
CA ASP A 59 -0.65 -5.69 7.27
C ASP A 59 -0.98 -4.36 7.95
N PHE A 60 -2.17 -3.78 7.68
CA PHE A 60 -2.63 -2.57 8.37
C PHE A 60 -2.83 -2.78 9.88
N CYS A 61 -3.38 -3.93 10.29
CA CYS A 61 -3.55 -4.26 11.70
C CYS A 61 -2.20 -4.36 12.43
N LEU A 62 -1.19 -4.96 11.80
CA LEU A 62 0.17 -5.06 12.33
C LEU A 62 0.83 -3.68 12.45
N ILE A 63 0.60 -2.78 11.51
CA ILE A 63 1.10 -1.39 11.58
C ILE A 63 0.41 -0.62 12.71
N LYS A 64 -0.91 -0.79 12.89
CA LYS A 64 -1.64 -0.19 14.01
C LYS A 64 -1.09 -0.65 15.36
N GLN A 65 -0.75 -1.93 15.49
CA GLN A 65 -0.15 -2.48 16.71
C GLN A 65 1.22 -1.87 17.04
N GLN A 66 1.91 -1.28 16.07
CA GLN A 66 3.16 -0.54 16.26
C GLN A 66 2.93 0.93 16.68
N CYS A 67 1.72 1.27 17.13
CA CYS A 67 1.30 2.60 17.59
C CYS A 67 1.32 3.69 16.51
N HIS A 68 1.26 3.33 15.24
CA HIS A 68 1.01 4.29 14.16
C HIS A 68 -0.49 4.52 14.01
N GLU A 69 -0.91 5.79 14.00
CA GLU A 69 -2.30 6.17 13.74
C GLU A 69 -2.56 6.46 12.25
N ASN A 70 -1.51 6.88 11.55
CA ASN A 70 -1.57 7.32 10.17
C ASN A 70 -0.51 6.61 9.33
N ILE A 71 -0.80 6.49 8.03
CA ILE A 71 0.13 5.92 7.07
C ILE A 71 0.41 6.89 5.93
N LYS A 72 1.65 6.90 5.43
CA LYS A 72 2.03 7.61 4.22
C LYS A 72 1.78 6.74 3.01
N PHE A 73 1.46 7.35 1.89
CA PHE A 73 1.30 6.64 0.63
C PHE A 73 1.81 7.45 -0.54
N VAL A 74 2.16 6.77 -1.62
CA VAL A 74 2.47 7.39 -2.91
C VAL A 74 1.77 6.63 -4.02
N ILE A 75 1.58 7.30 -5.15
CA ILE A 75 1.05 6.66 -6.36
C ILE A 75 2.19 6.54 -7.37
N ALA A 76 2.61 5.32 -7.66
CA ALA A 76 3.56 5.03 -8.72
C ALA A 76 2.81 4.72 -10.01
N ARG A 77 3.24 5.31 -11.13
CA ARG A 77 2.68 5.07 -12.46
C ARG A 77 3.73 4.45 -13.37
N TYR A 78 3.40 3.32 -13.97
CA TYR A 78 4.24 2.60 -14.92
C TYR A 78 3.35 1.94 -15.96
N ASP A 79 3.74 2.03 -17.23
CA ASP A 79 3.05 1.36 -18.34
C ASP A 79 1.51 1.56 -18.37
N GLY A 80 1.07 2.79 -18.12
CA GLY A 80 -0.35 3.15 -18.06
C GLY A 80 -1.10 2.68 -16.81
N ILE A 81 -0.46 1.92 -15.92
CA ILE A 81 -1.02 1.42 -14.67
C ILE A 81 -0.63 2.38 -13.53
N ALA A 82 -1.59 2.70 -12.66
CA ALA A 82 -1.35 3.40 -11.42
C ALA A 82 -1.45 2.43 -10.25
N ARG A 83 -0.44 2.41 -9.37
CA ARG A 83 -0.41 1.58 -8.17
C ARG A 83 -0.15 2.43 -6.94
N MET A 84 -0.90 2.18 -5.89
CA MET A 84 -0.72 2.84 -4.60
C MET A 84 0.20 2.00 -3.72
N PHE A 85 1.24 2.64 -3.19
CA PHE A 85 2.17 2.05 -2.24
C PHE A 85 2.05 2.76 -0.90
N PHE A 86 1.97 1.97 0.17
CA PHE A 86 1.85 2.45 1.53
C PHE A 86 3.16 2.19 2.28
N PHE A 87 3.50 3.11 3.18
CA PHE A 87 4.74 3.08 3.96
C PHE A 87 4.43 3.32 5.43
N SER A 88 5.00 2.49 6.31
CA SER A 88 5.10 2.86 7.72
C SER A 88 5.87 4.18 7.86
N GLU A 89 5.65 4.91 8.96
CA GLU A 89 6.26 6.24 9.13
C GLU A 89 7.80 6.23 9.06
N ASP A 90 8.41 5.11 9.48
CA ASP A 90 9.84 4.85 9.46
C ASP A 90 10.35 4.23 8.13
N TYR A 91 9.47 4.01 7.15
CA TYR A 91 9.76 3.36 5.86
C TYR A 91 10.34 1.93 5.98
N SER A 92 10.20 1.28 7.14
CA SER A 92 10.65 -0.10 7.34
C SER A 92 9.75 -1.13 6.65
N LYS A 93 8.48 -0.78 6.43
CA LYS A 93 7.48 -1.61 5.75
C LYS A 93 6.91 -0.90 4.54
N ILE A 94 6.76 -1.66 3.46
CA ILE A 94 6.07 -1.27 2.23
C ILE A 94 5.08 -2.37 1.84
N PHE A 95 3.90 -1.98 1.39
CA PHE A 95 2.97 -2.86 0.71
C PHE A 95 2.17 -2.06 -0.32
N SER A 96 1.47 -2.75 -1.22
CA SER A 96 0.77 -2.11 -2.33
C SER A 96 -0.66 -2.61 -2.47
N ASP A 97 -1.56 -1.71 -2.85
CA ASP A 97 -2.88 -2.10 -3.33
C ASP A 97 -2.74 -2.61 -4.76
N HIS A 98 -2.79 -3.93 -4.94
CA HIS A 98 -2.95 -4.51 -6.28
C HIS A 98 -4.42 -4.42 -6.67
N GLN A 99 -4.78 -3.39 -7.42
CA GLN A 99 -6.00 -3.43 -8.22
C GLN A 99 -5.71 -4.30 -9.46
N PHE A 100 -6.36 -5.47 -9.51
CA PHE A 100 -6.50 -6.26 -10.74
C PHE A 100 -7.52 -5.61 -11.67
#